data_AF-R6PET4-F1
#
_entry.id   AF-R6PET4-F1
#
_cell.length_a   1.000
_cell.length_b   1.000
_cell.length_c   1.000
_cell.angle_alpha   90.00
_cell.angle_beta   90.00
_cell.angle_gamma   90.00
#
_symmetry.space_group_name_H-M   'P 1'
#
loop_
_entity.id
_entity.type
_entity.pdbx_description
1 polymer ?
#
loop_
_entity_poly.entity_id
_entity_poly.type
_entity_poly.pdbx_seq_one_letter_code
_entity_poly.pdbx_strand_id
1 'polypeptide(L)'
;MYEKNGVEYSTRTECIDWRYSAAILGLVKFYEYAQIKGFDLKFDYDEDYIYYNIEDITEELFLGFAENSFKKDMHHVFVENAIRDKNEFTEDEIKIINERLLGNTTLKKYFSKNKFNGENKSEILDLINANRQEIIRETFRNKTNLYRNYNNTNSLFSEKKENCRVLGYCIDMPKKGKSVGYNFNTSTFVAEDDVVFDFIPFGFVMGSDAVFINNNSSIKNLETTNNVLAMELDKKEKENDNNRALSAKNVLFNMIVESSDYIDYDVEVITKKRENDYFETLYIRKESIEVFQCIKKKIQDYSYFARKYKVNDNYYIDIQDKVIDAVLNMTNVTDIIQILLKDDNASDSLKYSFLIDKLIKVNVMITGGVDMYEEKEKCINSAKYCAFHITKNSLMSGNNSNKLKSYRTKLTSALVFKDYKRYCDILMQMANYLNMELDFAYNLFVDFEENEDIAYAFVNGLAAGKDEKNKETEGKNEEE
;
A
#
# COMPACT_ATOMS: atom_id res chain seq x y z
N MET A 1 -31.47 24.62 -7.58
CA MET A 1 -32.40 24.37 -6.46
C MET A 1 -32.91 22.96 -6.58
N TYR A 2 -32.49 22.12 -5.65
CA TYR A 2 -32.88 20.71 -5.54
C TYR A 2 -33.62 20.55 -4.21
N GLU A 3 -34.72 19.80 -4.20
CA GLU A 3 -35.51 19.57 -2.98
C GLU A 3 -35.33 18.12 -2.52
N LYS A 4 -35.06 17.93 -1.22
CA LYS A 4 -35.04 16.62 -0.58
C LYS A 4 -35.59 16.72 0.83
N ASN A 5 -36.53 15.84 1.16
CA ASN A 5 -37.18 15.80 2.48
C ASN A 5 -37.75 17.16 2.94
N GLY A 6 -38.23 18.00 2.01
CA GLY A 6 -38.75 19.35 2.28
C GLY A 6 -37.69 20.40 2.58
N VAL A 7 -36.41 20.12 2.29
CA VAL A 7 -35.28 21.06 2.38
C VAL A 7 -34.77 21.36 0.98
N GLU A 8 -34.55 22.65 0.70
CA GLU A 8 -33.97 23.12 -0.56
C GLU A 8 -32.44 23.23 -0.46
N TYR A 9 -31.77 22.79 -1.52
CA TYR A 9 -30.31 22.81 -1.68
C TYR A 9 -29.92 23.54 -2.97
N SER A 10 -28.86 24.34 -2.94
CA SER A 10 -28.38 25.01 -4.15
C SER A 10 -27.72 24.04 -5.13
N THR A 11 -27.08 22.98 -4.61
CA THR A 11 -26.21 22.07 -5.37
C THR A 11 -26.47 20.60 -5.03
N ARG A 12 -26.19 19.71 -6.00
CA ARG A 12 -26.04 18.27 -5.77
C ARG A 12 -24.90 17.71 -6.62
N THR A 13 -24.25 16.66 -6.14
CA THR A 13 -23.12 16.02 -6.83
C THR A 13 -23.29 14.51 -6.78
N GLU A 14 -22.98 13.83 -7.89
CA GLU A 14 -23.17 12.38 -8.10
C GLU A 14 -21.83 11.63 -8.08
N CYS A 15 -21.84 10.37 -7.60
CA CYS A 15 -20.67 9.47 -7.62
C CYS A 15 -20.35 8.90 -9.03
N ILE A 16 -20.14 9.78 -10.03
CA ILE A 16 -19.97 9.41 -11.45
C ILE A 16 -18.68 8.59 -11.70
N ASP A 17 -17.59 9.01 -11.07
CA ASP A 17 -16.30 8.34 -11.12
C ASP A 17 -15.59 8.48 -9.78
N TRP A 18 -14.46 7.80 -9.62
CA TRP A 18 -13.73 7.78 -8.35
C TRP A 18 -13.33 9.18 -7.84
N ARG A 19 -13.12 10.18 -8.72
CA ARG A 19 -12.74 11.54 -8.32
C ARG A 19 -13.92 12.22 -7.64
N TYR A 20 -15.11 12.10 -8.23
CA TYR A 20 -16.34 12.56 -7.61
C TYR A 20 -16.66 11.79 -6.34
N SER A 21 -16.55 10.45 -6.34
CA SER A 21 -16.75 9.65 -5.13
C SER A 21 -15.82 10.09 -3.99
N ALA A 22 -14.53 10.27 -4.25
CA ALA A 22 -13.56 10.72 -3.25
C ALA A 22 -13.86 12.14 -2.75
N ALA A 23 -14.25 13.04 -3.65
CA ALA A 23 -14.64 14.41 -3.31
C ALA A 23 -15.93 14.44 -2.47
N ILE A 24 -16.93 13.62 -2.80
CA ILE A 24 -18.20 13.48 -2.07
C ILE A 24 -17.93 12.98 -0.65
N LEU A 25 -17.08 11.96 -0.48
CA LEU A 25 -16.69 11.50 0.84
C LEU A 25 -15.99 12.62 1.65
N GLY A 26 -15.16 13.42 0.98
CA GLY A 26 -14.56 14.62 1.58
C GLY A 26 -15.59 15.68 1.99
N LEU A 27 -16.63 15.90 1.17
CA LEU A 27 -17.74 16.81 1.48
C LEU A 27 -18.56 16.33 2.68
N VAL A 28 -18.90 15.03 2.74
CA VAL A 28 -19.63 14.44 3.89
C VAL A 28 -18.86 14.76 5.18
N LYS A 29 -17.56 14.45 5.21
CA LYS A 29 -16.69 14.74 6.37
C LYS A 29 -16.60 16.23 6.70
N PHE A 30 -16.63 17.10 5.69
CA PHE A 30 -16.62 18.55 5.90
C PHE A 30 -17.90 19.05 6.59
N TYR A 31 -19.07 18.61 6.13
CA TYR A 31 -20.33 19.03 6.75
C TYR A 31 -20.51 18.43 8.15
N GLU A 32 -20.10 17.16 8.36
CA GLU A 32 -20.05 16.56 9.70
C GLU A 32 -19.14 17.36 10.64
N TYR A 33 -17.94 17.74 10.17
CA TYR A 33 -17.05 18.61 10.92
C TYR A 33 -17.72 19.95 11.28
N ALA A 34 -18.39 20.59 10.32
CA ALA A 34 -19.04 21.87 10.56
C ALA A 34 -20.18 21.76 11.59
N GLN A 35 -20.99 20.71 11.52
CA GLN A 35 -22.02 20.42 12.52
C GLN A 35 -21.42 20.19 13.91
N ILE A 36 -20.32 19.44 14.02
CA ILE A 36 -19.58 19.26 15.28
C ILE A 36 -19.04 20.59 15.83
N LYS A 37 -18.69 21.53 14.95
CA LYS A 37 -18.25 22.89 15.33
C LYS A 37 -19.42 23.84 15.64
N GLY A 38 -20.66 23.38 15.54
CA GLY A 38 -21.86 24.15 15.89
C GLY A 38 -22.41 25.02 14.76
N PHE A 39 -21.98 24.81 13.52
CA PHE A 39 -22.60 25.44 12.36
C PHE A 39 -23.88 24.70 11.98
N ASP A 40 -24.97 25.43 11.76
CA ASP A 40 -26.27 24.90 11.29
C ASP A 40 -26.27 24.76 9.76
N LEU A 41 -25.35 23.93 9.24
CA LEU A 41 -25.25 23.65 7.81
C LEU A 41 -26.01 22.38 7.47
N LYS A 42 -26.82 22.46 6.41
CA LYS A 42 -27.68 21.36 5.96
C LYS A 42 -27.03 20.64 4.80
N PHE A 43 -26.94 19.33 4.92
CA PHE A 43 -26.62 18.42 3.82
C PHE A 43 -27.42 17.13 4.00
N ASP A 44 -27.65 16.40 2.92
CA ASP A 44 -28.27 15.08 2.91
C ASP A 44 -27.69 14.28 1.73
N TYR A 45 -27.82 12.96 1.73
CA TYR A 45 -27.41 12.12 0.61
C TYR A 45 -28.34 10.92 0.42
N ASP A 46 -28.44 10.42 -0.80
CA ASP A 46 -29.08 9.12 -1.10
C ASP A 46 -28.02 8.13 -1.58
N GLU A 47 -28.42 7.16 -2.40
CA GLU A 47 -27.51 6.17 -2.97
C GLU A 47 -26.45 6.85 -3.84
N ASP A 48 -26.87 7.77 -4.72
CA ASP A 48 -26.01 8.31 -5.79
C ASP A 48 -25.59 9.76 -5.57
N TYR A 49 -26.41 10.57 -4.90
CA TYR A 49 -26.24 12.02 -4.80
C TYR A 49 -26.04 12.52 -3.36
N ILE A 50 -25.12 13.46 -3.20
CA ILE A 50 -25.08 14.38 -2.05
C ILE A 50 -25.76 15.70 -2.42
N TYR A 51 -26.55 16.26 -1.50
CA TYR A 51 -27.28 17.53 -1.62
C TYR A 51 -26.76 18.49 -0.56
N TYR A 52 -26.37 19.70 -0.98
CA TYR A 52 -25.72 20.67 -0.11
C TYR A 52 -25.79 22.08 -0.69
N ASN A 53 -25.48 23.10 0.12
CA ASN A 53 -25.37 24.47 -0.36
C ASN A 53 -23.90 24.83 -0.61
N ILE A 54 -23.56 25.14 -1.86
CA ILE A 54 -22.19 25.51 -2.23
C ILE A 54 -21.72 26.78 -1.52
N GLU A 55 -22.66 27.66 -1.16
CA GLU A 55 -22.43 28.90 -0.43
C GLU A 55 -21.93 28.66 1.00
N ASP A 56 -22.20 27.48 1.58
CA ASP A 56 -21.73 27.10 2.90
C ASP A 56 -20.21 26.82 2.91
N ILE A 57 -19.63 26.52 1.74
CA ILE A 57 -18.21 26.20 1.58
C ILE A 57 -17.39 27.48 1.49
N THR A 58 -17.19 28.11 2.65
CA THR A 58 -16.29 29.27 2.78
C THR A 58 -14.84 28.82 2.92
N GLU A 59 -13.91 29.65 2.45
CA GLU A 59 -12.48 29.36 2.59
C GLU A 59 -12.05 29.22 4.06
N GLU A 60 -12.57 30.06 4.96
CA GLU A 60 -12.26 29.99 6.39
C GLU A 60 -12.69 28.64 6.99
N LEU A 61 -13.91 28.19 6.70
CA LEU A 61 -14.43 26.93 7.21
C LEU A 61 -13.70 25.73 6.60
N PHE A 62 -13.40 25.77 5.30
CA PHE A 62 -12.61 24.74 4.63
C PHE A 62 -11.21 24.62 5.24
N LEU A 63 -10.53 25.74 5.49
CA LEU A 63 -9.20 25.72 6.10
C LEU A 63 -9.26 25.23 7.55
N GLY A 64 -10.31 25.58 8.31
CA GLY A 64 -10.56 24.99 9.62
C GLY A 64 -10.73 23.46 9.58
N PHE A 65 -11.43 22.95 8.57
CA PHE A 65 -11.56 21.52 8.32
C PHE A 65 -10.23 20.88 7.92
N ALA A 66 -9.46 21.50 7.02
CA ALA A 66 -8.12 21.04 6.62
C ALA A 66 -7.16 20.94 7.81
N GLU A 67 -7.14 21.94 8.69
CA GLU A 67 -6.34 21.92 9.91
C GLU A 67 -6.75 20.75 10.84
N ASN A 68 -8.04 20.53 11.01
CA ASN A 68 -8.56 19.46 11.85
C ASN A 68 -8.21 18.06 11.30
N SER A 69 -8.44 17.84 10.02
CA SER A 69 -8.23 16.56 9.34
C SER A 69 -6.75 16.19 9.24
N PHE A 70 -5.88 17.18 9.02
CA PHE A 70 -4.43 16.96 8.83
C PHE A 70 -3.60 17.52 9.99
N LYS A 71 -4.14 17.55 11.22
CA LYS A 71 -3.47 18.15 12.39
C LYS A 71 -2.04 17.63 12.65
N LYS A 72 -1.78 16.34 12.38
CA LYS A 72 -0.45 15.72 12.52
C LYS A 72 0.58 16.33 11.55
N ASP A 73 0.10 16.84 10.42
CA ASP A 73 0.92 17.43 9.36
C ASP A 73 1.14 18.94 9.51
N MET A 74 0.41 19.59 10.41
CA MET A 74 0.43 21.04 10.65
C MET A 74 1.44 21.40 11.75
N HIS A 75 2.53 22.08 11.37
CA HIS A 75 3.61 22.42 12.31
C HIS A 75 3.16 23.34 13.45
N HIS A 76 2.29 24.32 13.17
CA HIS A 76 1.82 25.25 14.19
C HIS A 76 0.93 24.55 15.23
N VAL A 77 0.12 23.56 14.84
CA VAL A 77 -0.68 22.76 15.77
C VAL A 77 0.20 21.97 16.73
N PHE A 78 1.34 21.42 16.26
CA PHE A 78 2.32 20.80 17.14
C PHE A 78 2.87 21.82 18.16
N VAL A 79 3.27 23.00 17.69
CA VAL A 79 3.85 24.05 18.55
C VAL A 79 2.85 24.53 19.60
N GLU A 80 1.61 24.81 19.20
CA GLU A 80 0.52 25.18 20.12
C GLU A 80 0.37 24.16 21.23
N ASN A 81 0.25 22.87 20.89
CA ASN A 81 0.12 21.83 21.90
C ASN A 81 1.36 21.68 22.79
N ALA A 82 2.56 21.87 22.24
CA ALA A 82 3.81 21.75 22.98
C ALA A 82 4.00 22.88 24.01
N ILE A 83 3.52 24.09 23.73
CA ILE A 83 3.71 25.25 24.61
C ILE A 83 2.49 25.60 25.46
N ARG A 84 1.26 25.21 25.07
CA ARG A 84 0.01 25.68 25.70
C ARG A 84 -0.07 25.40 27.20
N ASP A 85 0.31 24.21 27.63
CA ASP A 85 0.12 23.76 29.02
C ASP A 85 1.43 23.67 29.80
N LYS A 86 2.52 24.22 29.24
CA LYS A 86 3.88 24.21 29.83
C LYS A 86 4.43 25.63 30.03
N ASN A 87 5.21 25.81 31.10
CA ASN A 87 5.83 27.08 31.48
C ASN A 87 7.37 27.04 31.56
N GLU A 88 7.97 25.86 31.64
CA GLU A 88 9.42 25.68 31.65
C GLU A 88 9.84 24.77 30.51
N PHE A 89 10.92 25.12 29.81
CA PHE A 89 11.35 24.41 28.61
C PHE A 89 12.85 24.09 28.69
N THR A 90 13.21 22.88 28.27
CA THR A 90 14.61 22.52 28.08
C THR A 90 15.14 23.13 26.78
N GLU A 91 16.47 23.24 26.66
CA GLU A 91 17.09 23.70 25.41
C GLU A 91 16.70 22.82 24.21
N ASP A 92 16.59 21.51 24.40
CA ASP A 92 16.17 20.56 23.37
C ASP A 92 14.72 20.78 22.94
N GLU A 93 13.81 21.06 23.87
CA GLU A 93 12.42 21.38 23.53
C GLU A 93 12.29 22.68 22.76
N ILE A 94 13.02 23.72 23.19
CA ILE A 94 13.09 25.00 22.48
C ILE A 94 13.62 24.78 21.06
N LYS A 95 14.63 23.93 20.88
CA LYS A 95 15.18 23.58 19.58
C LYS A 95 14.13 22.89 18.70
N ILE A 96 13.44 21.86 19.20
CA ILE A 96 12.39 21.14 18.46
C ILE A 96 11.25 22.08 18.06
N ILE A 97 10.80 22.96 18.97
CA ILE A 97 9.76 23.95 18.69
C ILE A 97 10.21 24.89 17.55
N ASN A 98 11.43 25.41 17.62
CA ASN A 98 11.96 26.29 16.59
C ASN A 98 12.16 25.59 15.24
N GLU A 99 12.56 24.31 15.23
CA GLU A 99 12.63 23.51 14.00
C GLU A 99 11.24 23.41 13.33
N ARG A 100 10.17 23.24 14.11
CA ARG A 100 8.79 23.22 13.61
C ARG A 100 8.31 24.59 13.12
N LEU A 101 8.61 25.66 13.87
CA LEU A 101 8.31 27.05 13.46
C LEU A 101 9.09 27.48 12.21
N LEU A 102 10.13 26.74 11.82
CA LEU A 102 10.87 26.96 10.58
C LEU A 102 10.65 25.84 9.56
N GLY A 103 9.63 24.99 9.76
CA GLY A 103 9.40 23.78 8.98
C GLY A 103 9.03 24.03 7.52
N ASN A 104 8.43 25.19 7.20
CA ASN A 104 8.09 25.56 5.82
C ASN A 104 8.34 27.06 5.54
N THR A 105 8.26 27.45 4.26
CA THR A 105 8.53 28.81 3.80
C THR A 105 7.62 29.86 4.44
N THR A 106 6.34 29.54 4.62
CA THR A 106 5.34 30.45 5.19
C THR A 106 5.61 30.70 6.67
N LEU A 107 5.93 29.66 7.45
CA LEU A 107 6.30 29.82 8.85
C LEU A 107 7.63 30.56 9.00
N LYS A 108 8.64 30.26 8.16
CA LYS A 108 9.93 30.98 8.16
C LYS A 108 9.75 32.49 7.98
N LYS A 109 8.79 32.94 7.15
CA LYS A 109 8.45 34.36 6.98
C LYS A 109 8.13 35.04 8.32
N TYR A 110 7.42 34.36 9.21
CA TYR A 110 6.95 34.89 10.48
C TYR A 110 7.91 34.63 11.66
N PHE A 111 8.53 33.45 11.71
CA PHE A 111 9.26 33.00 12.90
C PHE A 111 10.79 33.08 12.80
N SER A 112 11.37 33.37 11.62
CA SER A 112 12.84 33.47 11.49
C SER A 112 13.43 34.57 12.39
N LYS A 113 12.68 35.65 12.61
CA LYS A 113 13.06 36.77 13.49
C LYS A 113 12.38 36.72 14.86
N ASN A 114 11.34 35.89 15.01
CA ASN A 114 10.53 35.75 16.22
C ASN A 114 10.64 34.31 16.72
N LYS A 115 11.87 33.89 17.05
CA LYS A 115 12.12 32.53 17.54
C LYS A 115 11.52 32.35 18.94
N PHE A 116 11.12 31.13 19.25
CA PHE A 116 10.70 30.78 20.60
C PHE A 116 11.93 30.72 21.52
N ASN A 117 11.88 31.42 22.66
CA ASN A 117 12.98 31.47 23.63
C ASN A 117 12.62 30.84 25.00
N GLY A 118 11.43 30.26 25.14
CA GLY A 118 10.93 29.70 26.40
C GLY A 118 10.02 30.65 27.19
N GLU A 119 10.18 31.96 27.02
CA GLU A 119 9.45 32.99 27.78
C GLU A 119 8.40 33.71 26.92
N ASN A 120 8.59 33.79 25.60
CA ASN A 120 7.74 34.53 24.68
C ASN A 120 6.54 33.75 24.13
N LYS A 121 5.96 32.85 24.95
CA LYS A 121 4.84 31.97 24.55
C LYS A 121 3.64 32.73 23.98
N SER A 122 3.18 33.79 24.65
CA SER A 122 2.02 34.56 24.21
C SER A 122 2.26 35.20 22.85
N GLU A 123 3.45 35.76 22.62
CA GLU A 123 3.83 36.36 21.34
C GLU A 123 3.80 35.34 20.20
N ILE A 124 4.31 34.12 20.43
CA ILE A 124 4.26 33.05 19.43
C ILE A 124 2.82 32.65 19.12
N LEU A 125 1.98 32.46 20.15
CA LEU A 125 0.57 32.08 19.96
C LEU A 125 -0.22 33.17 19.22
N ASP A 126 -0.02 34.43 19.58
CA ASP A 126 -0.65 35.57 18.92
C ASP A 126 -0.22 35.66 17.45
N LEU A 127 1.07 35.42 17.16
CA LEU A 127 1.57 35.42 15.79
C LEU A 127 1.03 34.25 14.96
N ILE A 128 0.88 33.06 15.56
CA ILE A 128 0.20 31.93 14.91
C ILE A 128 -1.25 32.32 14.60
N ASN A 129 -2.00 32.82 15.58
CA ASN A 129 -3.41 33.16 15.42
C ASN A 129 -3.64 34.25 14.37
N ALA A 130 -2.82 35.31 14.39
CA ALA A 130 -2.91 36.41 13.43
C ALA A 130 -2.67 35.96 11.98
N ASN A 131 -1.92 34.87 11.76
CA ASN A 131 -1.55 34.36 10.44
C ASN A 131 -2.09 32.96 10.15
N ARG A 132 -3.02 32.45 10.99
CA ARG A 132 -3.44 31.03 11.01
C ARG A 132 -3.94 30.57 9.64
N GLN A 133 -4.81 31.36 9.01
CA GLN A 133 -5.40 31.06 7.71
C GLN A 133 -4.34 30.90 6.61
N GLU A 134 -3.38 31.83 6.50
CA GLU A 134 -2.29 31.73 5.52
C GLU A 134 -1.37 30.53 5.82
N ILE A 135 -1.06 30.28 7.10
CA ILE A 135 -0.24 29.14 7.52
C ILE A 135 -0.92 27.82 7.10
N ILE A 136 -2.21 27.64 7.40
CA ILE A 136 -2.96 26.44 7.04
C ILE A 136 -3.01 26.31 5.52
N ARG A 137 -3.43 27.36 4.81
CA ARG A 137 -3.58 27.36 3.35
C ARG A 137 -2.29 26.93 2.67
N GLU A 138 -1.18 27.57 3.00
CA GLU A 138 0.11 27.31 2.35
C GLU A 138 0.70 25.95 2.76
N THR A 139 0.46 25.51 3.99
CA THR A 139 0.89 24.18 4.43
C THR A 139 0.10 23.09 3.70
N PHE A 140 -1.23 23.19 3.70
CA PHE A 140 -2.11 22.25 3.01
C PHE A 140 -1.82 22.21 1.51
N ARG A 141 -1.68 23.38 0.87
CA ARG A 141 -1.43 23.53 -0.56
C ARG A 141 -0.11 22.89 -1.00
N ASN A 142 0.99 23.11 -0.26
CA ASN A 142 2.33 22.82 -0.76
C ASN A 142 2.96 21.54 -0.20
N LYS A 143 2.48 21.03 0.94
CA LYS A 143 3.05 19.83 1.56
C LYS A 143 2.82 18.62 0.65
N THR A 144 3.88 17.83 0.43
CA THR A 144 3.92 16.78 -0.60
C THR A 144 2.95 15.62 -0.36
N ASN A 145 2.49 15.40 0.87
CA ASN A 145 1.49 14.37 1.21
C ASN A 145 0.07 14.92 1.39
N LEU A 146 -0.16 16.22 1.20
CA LEU A 146 -1.49 16.88 1.32
C LEU A 146 -2.02 17.25 -0.07
N TYR A 147 -2.62 18.42 -0.25
CA TYR A 147 -3.26 18.84 -1.50
C TYR A 147 -2.38 18.65 -2.74
N ARG A 148 -1.09 18.98 -2.63
CA ARG A 148 -0.10 18.79 -3.71
C ARG A 148 0.03 17.35 -4.19
N ASN A 149 -0.28 16.34 -3.38
CA ASN A 149 -0.24 14.94 -3.80
C ASN A 149 -1.41 14.59 -4.73
N TYR A 150 -2.51 15.32 -4.64
CA TYR A 150 -3.75 14.98 -5.34
C TYR A 150 -4.06 15.95 -6.47
N ASN A 151 -3.79 17.24 -6.29
CA ASN A 151 -4.20 18.31 -7.19
C ASN A 151 -3.06 19.27 -7.52
N ASN A 152 -3.19 19.99 -8.63
CA ASN A 152 -2.35 21.11 -9.00
C ASN A 152 -2.49 22.22 -7.95
N THR A 153 -1.38 22.57 -7.29
CA THR A 153 -1.32 23.55 -6.20
C THR A 153 -1.90 24.92 -6.58
N ASN A 154 -1.84 25.30 -7.86
CA ASN A 154 -2.37 26.58 -8.35
C ASN A 154 -3.89 26.56 -8.58
N SER A 155 -4.57 25.46 -8.28
CA SER A 155 -6.01 25.32 -8.47
C SER A 155 -6.83 25.35 -7.17
N LEU A 156 -6.18 25.30 -6.00
CA LEU A 156 -6.89 25.39 -4.72
C LEU A 156 -7.69 26.70 -4.64
N PHE A 157 -8.99 26.61 -4.40
CA PHE A 157 -9.95 27.73 -4.38
C PHE A 157 -10.08 28.51 -5.69
N SER A 158 -9.56 27.99 -6.80
CA SER A 158 -9.80 28.59 -8.11
C SER A 158 -11.11 28.09 -8.72
N GLU A 159 -11.74 28.95 -9.51
CA GLU A 159 -12.90 28.59 -10.34
C GLU A 159 -12.58 27.42 -11.28
N LYS A 160 -13.63 26.79 -11.81
CA LYS A 160 -13.54 25.72 -12.80
C LYS A 160 -12.68 26.17 -14.00
N LYS A 161 -11.71 25.35 -14.38
CA LYS A 161 -10.81 25.59 -15.53
C LYS A 161 -11.14 24.67 -16.70
N GLU A 162 -10.56 24.98 -17.87
CA GLU A 162 -10.63 24.11 -19.07
C GLU A 162 -9.85 22.80 -18.91
N ASN A 163 -8.96 22.70 -17.92
CA ASN A 163 -8.21 21.49 -17.59
C ASN A 163 -8.51 21.03 -16.17
N CYS A 164 -8.52 19.71 -15.95
CA CYS A 164 -8.77 19.12 -14.64
C CYS A 164 -7.70 19.55 -13.62
N ARG A 165 -8.09 19.89 -12.39
CA ARG A 165 -7.14 20.21 -11.31
C ARG A 165 -6.43 19.01 -10.72
N VAL A 166 -6.98 17.80 -10.88
CA VAL A 166 -6.44 16.56 -10.29
C VAL A 166 -5.15 16.16 -11.00
N LEU A 167 -4.11 15.80 -10.25
CA LEU A 167 -2.84 15.33 -10.81
C LEU A 167 -3.01 14.06 -11.64
N GLY A 168 -2.19 13.90 -12.67
CA GLY A 168 -2.39 12.86 -13.70
C GLY A 168 -3.47 13.20 -14.73
N TYR A 169 -4.44 14.05 -14.39
CA TYR A 169 -5.48 14.58 -15.30
C TYR A 169 -5.23 16.05 -15.67
N CYS A 170 -4.38 16.74 -14.91
CA CYS A 170 -4.00 18.12 -15.18
C CYS A 170 -2.96 18.20 -16.30
N ILE A 171 -3.11 19.16 -17.21
CA ILE A 171 -2.24 19.33 -18.37
C ILE A 171 -1.66 20.75 -18.37
N ASP A 172 -0.35 20.87 -18.65
CA ASP A 172 0.30 22.14 -19.00
C ASP A 172 -0.20 22.56 -20.39
N MET A 173 -1.38 23.18 -20.45
CA MET A 173 -2.06 23.54 -21.70
C MET A 173 -1.18 24.38 -22.64
N PRO A 174 -0.44 25.41 -22.17
CA PRO A 174 0.48 26.17 -23.03
C PRO A 174 1.54 25.31 -23.74
N LYS A 175 2.09 24.29 -23.08
CA LYS A 175 3.16 23.47 -23.67
C LYS A 175 2.66 22.20 -24.36
N LYS A 176 1.60 21.58 -23.83
CA LYS A 176 1.14 20.24 -24.19
C LYS A 176 -0.26 20.20 -24.82
N GLY A 177 -0.97 21.33 -24.88
CA GLY A 177 -2.38 21.39 -25.31
C GLY A 177 -2.65 20.88 -26.72
N LYS A 178 -1.69 20.99 -27.66
CA LYS A 178 -1.85 20.39 -29.00
C LYS A 178 -1.73 18.87 -28.96
N SER A 179 -0.79 18.33 -28.17
CA SER A 179 -0.48 16.90 -28.16
C SER A 179 -1.57 16.02 -27.56
N VAL A 180 -2.47 16.61 -26.76
CA VAL A 180 -3.57 15.88 -26.08
C VAL A 180 -4.86 15.88 -26.90
N GLY A 181 -4.95 16.73 -27.93
CA GLY A 181 -6.09 16.75 -28.85
C GLY A 181 -5.95 15.67 -29.93
N TYR A 182 -7.07 15.08 -30.33
CA TYR A 182 -7.15 14.22 -31.50
C TYR A 182 -6.64 14.97 -32.75
N ASN A 183 -5.77 14.31 -33.51
CA ASN A 183 -5.11 14.90 -34.68
C ASN A 183 -4.41 16.25 -34.38
N PHE A 184 -3.83 16.39 -33.18
CA PHE A 184 -3.17 17.60 -32.70
C PHE A 184 -4.06 18.86 -32.66
N ASN A 185 -5.37 18.66 -32.65
CA ASN A 185 -6.34 19.74 -32.57
C ASN A 185 -6.82 19.93 -31.13
N THR A 186 -6.36 20.98 -30.45
CA THR A 186 -6.73 21.31 -29.07
C THR A 186 -8.24 21.45 -28.89
N SER A 187 -9.01 21.84 -29.91
CA SER A 187 -10.47 21.96 -29.79
C SER A 187 -11.19 20.63 -29.60
N THR A 188 -10.50 19.50 -29.80
CA THR A 188 -11.05 18.15 -29.60
C THR A 188 -10.73 17.59 -28.22
N PHE A 189 -9.90 18.29 -27.43
CA PHE A 189 -9.59 17.90 -26.08
C PHE A 189 -10.81 18.15 -25.18
N VAL A 190 -11.18 17.12 -24.41
CA VAL A 190 -12.27 17.18 -23.43
C VAL A 190 -11.67 16.90 -22.07
N ALA A 191 -11.88 17.81 -21.13
CA ALA A 191 -11.56 17.60 -19.73
C ALA A 191 -12.68 18.13 -18.85
N GLU A 192 -12.84 17.47 -17.70
CA GLU A 192 -13.78 17.83 -16.65
C GLU A 192 -12.97 18.33 -15.45
N ASP A 193 -13.11 19.61 -15.11
CA ASP A 193 -12.70 20.18 -13.83
C ASP A 193 -13.93 20.51 -12.99
N ASP A 194 -13.77 20.46 -11.67
CA ASP A 194 -14.80 20.84 -10.73
C ASP A 194 -14.16 21.38 -9.43
N VAL A 195 -14.76 22.41 -8.85
CA VAL A 195 -14.32 22.99 -7.58
C VAL A 195 -14.41 21.99 -6.42
N VAL A 196 -15.33 21.02 -6.51
CA VAL A 196 -15.49 19.96 -5.52
C VAL A 196 -14.24 19.07 -5.41
N PHE A 197 -13.41 19.02 -6.44
CA PHE A 197 -12.18 18.22 -6.40
C PHE A 197 -11.15 18.73 -5.39
N ASP A 198 -11.33 19.92 -4.80
CA ASP A 198 -10.54 20.37 -3.66
C ASP A 198 -10.73 19.47 -2.41
N PHE A 199 -11.83 18.69 -2.38
CA PHE A 199 -12.16 17.74 -1.31
C PHE A 199 -11.57 16.33 -1.50
N ILE A 200 -10.98 16.02 -2.65
CA ILE A 200 -10.39 14.69 -2.92
C ILE A 200 -9.42 14.23 -1.83
N PRO A 201 -8.48 15.05 -1.32
CA PRO A 201 -7.52 14.61 -0.29
C PRO A 201 -8.18 14.03 0.96
N PHE A 202 -9.41 14.45 1.29
CA PHE A 202 -10.14 14.04 2.48
C PHE A 202 -10.90 12.71 2.31
N GLY A 203 -11.12 12.29 1.05
CA GLY A 203 -11.70 10.99 0.73
C GLY A 203 -10.71 9.84 0.97
N PHE A 204 -9.41 10.09 0.83
CA PHE A 204 -8.37 9.07 0.94
C PHE A 204 -8.01 8.74 2.39
N VAL A 205 -7.77 7.46 2.66
CA VAL A 205 -7.10 6.98 3.87
C VAL A 205 -5.59 7.08 3.64
N MET A 206 -4.88 7.83 4.50
CA MET A 206 -3.46 8.11 4.31
C MET A 206 -2.59 7.38 5.33
N GLY A 207 -1.72 6.52 4.82
CA GLY A 207 -0.55 6.00 5.51
C GLY A 207 0.73 6.48 4.83
N SER A 208 1.71 5.58 4.64
CA SER A 208 2.89 5.84 3.80
C SER A 208 2.52 6.01 2.32
N ASP A 209 1.53 5.25 1.86
CA ASP A 209 0.74 5.46 0.64
C ASP A 209 -0.69 5.91 1.02
N ALA A 210 -1.48 6.35 0.03
CA ALA A 210 -2.87 6.70 0.22
C ALA A 210 -3.79 5.77 -0.58
N VAL A 211 -4.91 5.39 0.01
CA VAL A 211 -5.89 4.44 -0.55
C VAL A 211 -7.29 5.03 -0.47
N PHE A 212 -8.06 4.87 -1.53
CA PHE A 212 -9.49 5.15 -1.56
C PHE A 212 -10.23 3.95 -2.17
N ILE A 213 -11.20 3.42 -1.44
CA ILE A 213 -12.03 2.30 -1.91
C ILE A 213 -13.28 2.91 -2.52
N ASN A 214 -13.42 2.82 -3.85
CA ASN A 214 -14.56 3.35 -4.59
C ASN A 214 -15.75 2.39 -4.52
N ASN A 215 -16.27 2.19 -3.31
CA ASN A 215 -17.50 1.42 -3.05
C ASN A 215 -18.73 2.32 -3.24
N ASN A 216 -18.93 2.80 -4.46
CA ASN A 216 -20.00 3.74 -4.80
C ASN A 216 -21.37 3.08 -5.07
N SER A 217 -21.59 1.86 -4.57
CA SER A 217 -22.92 1.23 -4.56
C SER A 217 -23.96 2.03 -3.76
N SER A 218 -23.48 2.78 -2.76
CA SER A 218 -24.18 3.91 -2.17
C SER A 218 -23.16 4.82 -1.49
N ILE A 219 -23.48 6.10 -1.29
CA ILE A 219 -22.63 7.00 -0.48
C ILE A 219 -22.42 6.43 0.94
N LYS A 220 -23.40 5.70 1.50
CA LYS A 220 -23.26 5.08 2.82
C LYS A 220 -22.23 3.95 2.85
N ASN A 221 -22.21 3.10 1.81
CA ASN A 221 -21.21 2.05 1.69
C ASN A 221 -19.82 2.65 1.46
N LEU A 222 -19.73 3.69 0.63
CA LEU A 222 -18.49 4.43 0.40
C LEU A 222 -17.90 4.99 1.69
N GLU A 223 -18.74 5.63 2.51
CA GLU A 223 -18.37 6.17 3.82
C GLU A 223 -17.92 5.06 4.77
N THR A 224 -18.73 4.00 4.90
CA THR A 224 -18.51 2.92 5.86
C THR A 224 -17.22 2.17 5.56
N THR A 225 -17.00 1.74 4.32
CA THR A 225 -15.81 0.96 3.94
C THR A 225 -14.52 1.77 4.16
N ASN A 226 -14.47 3.03 3.71
CA ASN A 226 -13.27 3.86 3.91
C ASN A 226 -13.03 4.24 5.38
N ASN A 227 -14.09 4.46 6.17
CA ASN A 227 -13.95 4.74 7.61
C ASN A 227 -13.43 3.52 8.38
N VAL A 228 -13.88 2.32 8.05
CA VAL A 228 -13.40 1.08 8.67
C VAL A 228 -11.91 0.86 8.36
N LEU A 229 -11.46 1.11 7.12
CA LEU A 229 -10.03 1.10 6.78
C LEU A 229 -9.23 2.13 7.59
N ALA A 230 -9.73 3.37 7.69
CA ALA A 230 -9.06 4.43 8.43
C ALA A 230 -8.90 4.09 9.91
N MET A 231 -9.94 3.52 10.54
CA MET A 231 -9.90 3.08 11.93
C MET A 231 -8.88 1.97 12.17
N GLU A 232 -8.82 0.98 11.27
CA GLU A 232 -7.88 -0.14 11.38
C GLU A 232 -6.43 0.33 11.18
N LEU A 233 -6.19 1.24 10.23
CA LEU A 233 -4.88 1.87 10.05
C LEU A 233 -4.45 2.63 11.31
N ASP A 234 -5.31 3.50 11.85
CA ASP A 234 -5.03 4.27 13.06
C ASP A 234 -4.77 3.36 14.28
N LYS A 235 -5.46 2.22 14.38
CA LYS A 235 -5.25 1.22 15.43
C LYS A 235 -3.87 0.58 15.29
N LYS A 236 -3.53 0.07 14.10
CA LYS A 236 -2.22 -0.56 13.84
C LYS A 236 -1.05 0.41 13.99
N GLU A 237 -1.23 1.69 13.64
CA GLU A 237 -0.20 2.71 13.86
C GLU A 237 0.04 3.01 15.35
N LYS A 238 -0.99 2.94 16.19
CA LYS A 238 -0.84 3.12 17.65
C LYS A 238 -0.18 1.92 18.33
N GLU A 239 -0.36 0.72 17.79
CA GLU A 239 0.29 -0.50 18.26
C GLU A 239 1.75 -0.62 17.77
N ASN A 240 2.17 0.21 16.81
CA ASN A 240 3.52 0.20 16.26
C ASN A 240 4.46 1.15 17.03
N ASP A 241 5.34 0.58 17.86
CA ASP A 241 6.30 1.32 18.70
C ASP A 241 7.26 2.23 17.91
N ASN A 242 7.44 2.00 16.61
CA ASN A 242 8.42 2.72 15.78
C ASN A 242 7.92 4.06 15.22
N ASN A 243 6.67 4.48 15.49
CA ASN A 243 6.06 5.72 14.97
C ASN A 243 6.18 5.89 13.42
N ARG A 244 6.31 4.79 12.67
CA ARG A 244 6.39 4.82 11.20
C ARG A 244 5.01 4.65 10.60
N ALA A 245 4.68 5.50 9.63
CA ALA A 245 3.44 5.38 8.86
C ALA A 245 3.38 4.02 8.15
N LEU A 246 2.29 3.30 8.34
CA LEU A 246 2.07 2.00 7.70
C LEU A 246 1.55 2.19 6.28
N SER A 247 1.74 1.21 5.39
CA SER A 247 1.08 1.23 4.08
C SER A 247 -0.41 0.96 4.27
N ALA A 248 -1.25 1.93 3.88
CA ALA A 248 -2.69 1.79 3.85
C ALA A 248 -3.09 0.67 2.86
N LYS A 249 -2.34 0.51 1.76
CA LYS A 249 -2.50 -0.60 0.81
C LYS A 249 -2.35 -1.95 1.53
N ASN A 250 -1.25 -2.16 2.25
CA ASN A 250 -1.02 -3.41 2.99
C ASN A 250 -2.07 -3.64 4.08
N VAL A 251 -2.51 -2.60 4.80
CA VAL A 251 -3.57 -2.72 5.80
C VAL A 251 -4.88 -3.18 5.16
N LEU A 252 -5.29 -2.56 4.03
CA LEU A 252 -6.46 -2.97 3.27
C LEU A 252 -6.40 -4.46 2.91
N PHE A 253 -5.29 -4.93 2.36
CA PHE A 253 -5.19 -6.33 1.95
C PHE A 253 -5.17 -7.30 3.13
N ASN A 254 -4.53 -6.93 4.24
CA ASN A 254 -4.63 -7.72 5.45
C ASN A 254 -6.08 -7.81 5.95
N MET A 255 -6.85 -6.73 5.86
CA MET A 255 -8.28 -6.75 6.23
C MET A 255 -9.10 -7.68 5.35
N ILE A 256 -8.84 -7.72 4.03
CA ILE A 256 -9.52 -8.64 3.10
C ILE A 256 -9.15 -10.10 3.40
N VAL A 257 -7.87 -10.36 3.70
CA VAL A 257 -7.41 -11.69 4.14
C VAL A 257 -8.12 -12.07 5.45
N GLU A 258 -8.26 -11.13 6.38
CA GLU A 258 -8.78 -11.36 7.73
C GLU A 258 -10.32 -11.42 7.81
N SER A 259 -11.05 -10.71 6.97
CA SER A 259 -12.50 -10.57 7.03
C SER A 259 -13.13 -10.74 5.64
N SER A 260 -13.87 -11.82 5.44
CA SER A 260 -14.65 -12.05 4.22
C SER A 260 -15.73 -11.00 4.03
N ASP A 261 -16.26 -10.43 5.11
CA ASP A 261 -17.46 -9.58 5.07
C ASP A 261 -17.11 -8.11 4.84
N TYR A 262 -15.82 -7.77 4.78
CA TYR A 262 -15.37 -6.40 4.56
C TYR A 262 -15.54 -5.96 3.10
N ILE A 263 -15.10 -6.80 2.16
CA ILE A 263 -15.28 -6.65 0.71
C ILE A 263 -15.43 -8.08 0.14
N ASP A 264 -16.59 -8.42 -0.39
CA ASP A 264 -16.91 -9.75 -0.97
C ASP A 264 -17.33 -9.71 -2.45
N TYR A 265 -17.18 -8.55 -3.11
CA TYR A 265 -17.46 -8.32 -4.52
C TYR A 265 -16.39 -7.47 -5.20
N ASP A 266 -16.52 -7.34 -6.51
CA ASP A 266 -15.61 -6.58 -7.34
C ASP A 266 -15.65 -5.08 -6.98
N VAL A 267 -14.53 -4.53 -6.56
CA VAL A 267 -14.44 -3.11 -6.18
C VAL A 267 -13.21 -2.44 -6.77
N GLU A 268 -13.39 -1.19 -7.21
CA GLU A 268 -12.30 -0.33 -7.64
C GLU A 268 -11.62 0.32 -6.43
N VAL A 269 -10.30 0.25 -6.39
CA VAL A 269 -9.47 0.88 -5.36
C VAL A 269 -8.46 1.79 -6.05
N ILE A 270 -8.43 3.04 -5.61
CA ILE A 270 -7.48 4.03 -6.10
C ILE A 270 -6.35 4.16 -5.10
N THR A 271 -5.12 3.98 -5.56
CA THR A 271 -3.91 4.13 -4.75
C THR A 271 -3.07 5.29 -5.23
N LYS A 272 -2.47 6.01 -4.28
CA LYS A 272 -1.62 7.16 -4.54
C LYS A 272 -0.36 7.09 -3.69
N LYS A 273 0.77 6.81 -4.33
CA LYS A 273 2.11 6.96 -3.75
C LYS A 273 2.55 8.42 -3.80
N ARG A 274 3.30 8.87 -2.80
CA ARG A 274 3.71 10.28 -2.62
C ARG A 274 4.74 10.73 -3.66
N GLU A 275 5.52 9.79 -4.16
CA GLU A 275 6.60 9.98 -5.12
C GLU A 275 6.12 10.03 -6.57
N ASN A 276 4.93 9.50 -6.85
CA ASN A 276 4.36 9.45 -8.20
C ASN A 276 3.56 10.73 -8.49
N ASP A 277 3.40 11.09 -9.75
CA ASP A 277 2.50 12.17 -10.22
C ASP A 277 1.17 11.65 -10.78
N TYR A 278 0.98 10.32 -10.78
CA TYR A 278 -0.23 9.64 -11.22
C TYR A 278 -0.90 8.86 -10.08
N PHE A 279 -2.15 8.49 -10.32
CA PHE A 279 -2.94 7.56 -9.51
C PHE A 279 -2.87 6.18 -10.15
N GLU A 280 -2.91 5.15 -9.31
CA GLU A 280 -2.98 3.75 -9.75
C GLU A 280 -4.39 3.23 -9.43
N THR A 281 -4.99 2.55 -10.40
CA THR A 281 -6.28 1.89 -10.23
C THR A 281 -6.06 0.40 -10.06
N LEU A 282 -6.57 -0.16 -8.98
CA LEU A 282 -6.58 -1.58 -8.68
C LEU A 282 -8.02 -2.07 -8.70
N TYR A 283 -8.26 -3.23 -9.32
CA TYR A 283 -9.55 -3.92 -9.24
C TYR A 283 -9.39 -5.12 -8.34
N ILE A 284 -10.07 -5.11 -7.20
CA ILE A 284 -10.14 -6.27 -6.32
C ILE A 284 -11.28 -7.12 -6.84
N ARG A 285 -10.95 -8.23 -7.50
CA ARG A 285 -11.93 -9.14 -8.08
C ARG A 285 -12.29 -10.24 -7.09
N LYS A 286 -13.47 -10.81 -7.23
CA LYS A 286 -13.94 -11.94 -6.41
C LYS A 286 -12.96 -13.10 -6.39
N GLU A 287 -12.35 -13.46 -7.53
CA GLU A 287 -11.37 -14.55 -7.60
C GLU A 287 -10.12 -14.25 -6.75
N SER A 288 -9.65 -12.99 -6.76
CA SER A 288 -8.52 -12.56 -5.91
C SER A 288 -8.89 -12.62 -4.43
N ILE A 289 -10.14 -12.26 -4.06
CA ILE A 289 -10.65 -12.38 -2.68
C ILE A 289 -10.66 -13.85 -2.24
N GLU A 290 -11.11 -14.77 -3.09
CA GLU A 290 -11.09 -16.21 -2.80
C GLU A 290 -9.67 -16.73 -2.56
N VAL A 291 -8.69 -16.27 -3.34
CA VAL A 291 -7.27 -16.57 -3.11
C VAL A 291 -6.78 -16.00 -1.78
N PHE A 292 -7.09 -14.74 -1.43
CA PHE A 292 -6.72 -14.16 -0.14
C PHE A 292 -7.33 -14.93 1.05
N GLN A 293 -8.58 -15.38 0.92
CA GLN A 293 -9.21 -16.23 1.93
C GLN A 293 -8.54 -17.61 2.02
N CYS A 294 -8.11 -18.18 0.89
CA CYS A 294 -7.37 -19.44 0.86
C CYS A 294 -6.00 -19.30 1.55
N ILE A 295 -5.29 -18.17 1.34
CA ILE A 295 -4.04 -17.85 2.02
C ILE A 295 -4.24 -17.90 3.54
N LYS A 296 -5.27 -17.22 4.08
CA LYS A 296 -5.58 -17.27 5.52
C LYS A 296 -5.83 -18.70 6.02
N LYS A 297 -6.57 -19.51 5.25
CA LYS A 297 -6.94 -20.87 5.64
C LYS A 297 -5.77 -21.87 5.60
N LYS A 298 -4.87 -21.74 4.61
CA LYS A 298 -3.88 -22.77 4.28
C LYS A 298 -2.43 -22.37 4.63
N ILE A 299 -2.14 -21.08 4.78
CA ILE A 299 -0.81 -20.59 5.20
C ILE A 299 -0.87 -20.18 6.66
N GLN A 300 -0.28 -21.00 7.53
CA GLN A 300 -0.08 -20.63 8.92
C GLN A 300 0.89 -19.44 8.97
N ASP A 301 0.42 -18.34 9.59
CA ASP A 301 1.17 -17.11 9.78
C ASP A 301 1.64 -16.46 8.46
N TYR A 302 0.71 -15.82 7.73
CA TYR A 302 1.02 -15.06 6.51
C TYR A 302 1.84 -13.78 6.78
N SER A 303 2.08 -13.41 8.05
CA SER A 303 2.99 -12.32 8.41
C SER A 303 4.42 -12.52 7.88
N TYR A 304 4.77 -13.75 7.50
CA TYR A 304 6.03 -14.04 6.82
C TYR A 304 6.24 -13.24 5.53
N PHE A 305 5.16 -12.82 4.86
CA PHE A 305 5.24 -11.95 3.69
C PHE A 305 5.60 -10.51 4.05
N ALA A 306 5.33 -10.05 5.27
CA ALA A 306 5.59 -8.68 5.74
C ALA A 306 7.08 -8.43 5.98
N ARG A 307 7.89 -8.58 4.93
CA ARG A 307 9.35 -8.43 4.97
C ARG A 307 9.86 -7.77 3.70
N LYS A 308 10.96 -7.04 3.84
CA LYS A 308 11.70 -6.46 2.72
C LYS A 308 12.95 -7.30 2.47
N TYR A 309 13.13 -7.71 1.22
CA TYR A 309 14.33 -8.41 0.77
C TYR A 309 15.30 -7.41 0.15
N LYS A 310 16.51 -7.30 0.70
CA LYS A 310 17.56 -6.41 0.21
C LYS A 310 18.25 -7.05 -1.00
N VAL A 311 18.08 -6.46 -2.18
CA VAL A 311 18.77 -6.91 -3.40
C VAL A 311 20.15 -6.26 -3.49
N ASN A 312 20.24 -4.97 -3.16
CA ASN A 312 21.49 -4.22 -3.01
C ASN A 312 21.26 -3.02 -2.07
N ASP A 313 22.28 -2.19 -1.84
CA ASP A 313 22.20 -1.06 -0.91
C ASP A 313 21.12 -0.02 -1.25
N ASN A 314 20.71 0.07 -2.52
CA ASN A 314 19.75 1.06 -3.01
C ASN A 314 18.39 0.46 -3.40
N TYR A 315 18.23 -0.86 -3.34
CA TYR A 315 17.04 -1.53 -3.84
C TYR A 315 16.59 -2.66 -2.93
N TYR A 316 15.34 -2.55 -2.49
CA TYR A 316 14.64 -3.49 -1.65
C TYR A 316 13.36 -3.93 -2.36
N ILE A 317 13.06 -5.22 -2.29
CA ILE A 317 11.79 -5.78 -2.75
C ILE A 317 10.88 -5.94 -1.53
N ASP A 318 9.72 -5.31 -1.56
CA ASP A 318 8.66 -5.58 -0.58
C ASP A 318 7.92 -6.87 -0.98
N ILE A 319 8.10 -7.94 -0.20
CA ILE A 319 7.57 -9.26 -0.55
C ILE A 319 6.04 -9.27 -0.43
N GLN A 320 5.48 -8.58 0.55
CA GLN A 320 4.04 -8.49 0.75
C GLN A 320 3.37 -7.76 -0.42
N ASP A 321 3.93 -6.61 -0.81
CA ASP A 321 3.41 -5.83 -1.96
C ASP A 321 3.40 -6.67 -3.24
N LYS A 322 4.46 -7.47 -3.47
CA LYS A 322 4.52 -8.35 -4.64
C LYS A 322 3.54 -9.53 -4.60
N VAL A 323 3.33 -10.13 -3.42
CA VAL A 323 2.31 -11.18 -3.25
C VAL A 323 0.92 -10.61 -3.50
N ILE A 324 0.63 -9.43 -2.96
CA ILE A 324 -0.63 -8.72 -3.19
C ILE A 324 -0.84 -8.46 -4.68
N ASP A 325 0.15 -7.86 -5.36
CA ASP A 325 0.05 -7.56 -6.79
C ASP A 325 -0.16 -8.82 -7.62
N ALA A 326 0.49 -9.93 -7.26
CA ALA A 326 0.34 -11.21 -7.92
C ALA A 326 -1.07 -11.78 -7.78
N VAL A 327 -1.64 -11.74 -6.57
CA VAL A 327 -3.02 -12.21 -6.31
C VAL A 327 -4.06 -11.34 -7.02
N LEU A 328 -3.88 -10.01 -7.02
CA LEU A 328 -4.81 -9.09 -7.71
C LEU A 328 -4.83 -9.28 -9.22
N ASN A 329 -3.66 -9.55 -9.81
CA ASN A 329 -3.52 -9.71 -11.25
C ASN A 329 -3.66 -11.16 -11.72
N MET A 330 -3.89 -12.10 -10.79
CA MET A 330 -3.87 -13.55 -11.06
C MET A 330 -2.58 -13.99 -11.78
N THR A 331 -1.45 -13.44 -11.35
CA THR A 331 -0.10 -13.79 -11.84
C THR A 331 0.70 -14.52 -10.76
N ASN A 332 1.81 -15.17 -11.13
CA ASN A 332 2.65 -15.86 -10.16
C ASN A 332 3.73 -14.94 -9.54
N VAL A 333 4.37 -15.41 -8.46
CA VAL A 333 5.53 -14.79 -7.79
C VAL A 333 6.84 -15.52 -8.11
N THR A 334 6.90 -16.23 -9.25
CA THR A 334 8.05 -17.06 -9.63
C THR A 334 9.35 -16.29 -9.73
N ASP A 335 9.32 -15.04 -10.21
CA ASP A 335 10.51 -14.18 -10.28
C ASP A 335 11.15 -13.96 -8.90
N ILE A 336 10.34 -13.83 -7.84
CA ILE A 336 10.82 -13.66 -6.47
C ILE A 336 11.42 -14.97 -5.96
N ILE A 337 10.74 -16.09 -6.20
CA ILE A 337 11.23 -17.43 -5.84
C ILE A 337 12.60 -17.66 -6.48
N GLN A 338 12.76 -17.33 -7.77
CA GLN A 338 14.02 -17.45 -8.49
C GLN A 338 15.12 -16.55 -7.93
N ILE A 339 14.80 -15.31 -7.55
CA ILE A 339 15.77 -14.40 -6.90
C ILE A 339 16.25 -15.00 -5.58
N LEU A 340 15.31 -15.44 -4.73
CA LEU A 340 15.64 -16.01 -3.41
C LEU A 340 16.42 -17.32 -3.52
N LEU A 341 16.13 -18.17 -4.51
CA LEU A 341 16.85 -19.42 -4.73
C LEU A 341 18.28 -19.24 -5.28
N LYS A 342 18.55 -18.14 -5.98
CA LYS A 342 19.89 -17.83 -6.52
C LYS A 342 20.83 -17.24 -5.48
N ASP A 343 20.30 -16.54 -4.50
CA ASP A 343 21.09 -15.92 -3.45
C ASP A 343 21.57 -16.99 -2.48
N ASP A 344 22.87 -17.29 -2.48
CA ASP A 344 23.47 -18.30 -1.60
C ASP A 344 23.18 -18.03 -0.10
N ASN A 345 23.07 -16.77 0.32
CA ASN A 345 22.80 -16.41 1.71
C ASN A 345 21.32 -16.63 2.07
N ALA A 346 20.41 -16.17 1.21
CA ALA A 346 18.98 -16.37 1.43
C ALA A 346 18.64 -17.85 1.32
N SER A 347 19.14 -18.51 0.29
CA SER A 347 18.73 -19.85 -0.06
C SER A 347 19.24 -20.91 0.92
N ASP A 348 20.34 -20.69 1.66
CA ASP A 348 20.77 -21.56 2.77
C ASP A 348 20.13 -21.20 4.12
N SER A 349 19.35 -20.12 4.20
CA SER A 349 18.67 -19.70 5.42
C SER A 349 17.30 -20.38 5.60
N LEU A 350 17.07 -20.95 6.77
CA LEU A 350 15.81 -21.59 7.13
C LEU A 350 14.61 -20.62 7.00
N LYS A 351 14.80 -19.35 7.37
CA LYS A 351 13.81 -18.28 7.26
C LYS A 351 13.33 -18.08 5.83
N TYR A 352 14.26 -18.00 4.88
CA TYR A 352 13.94 -17.79 3.46
C TYR A 352 13.45 -19.07 2.78
N SER A 353 13.91 -20.24 3.23
CA SER A 353 13.33 -21.52 2.80
C SER A 353 11.84 -21.60 3.13
N PHE A 354 11.43 -21.20 4.34
CA PHE A 354 10.02 -21.09 4.71
C PHE A 354 9.28 -20.01 3.92
N LEU A 355 9.94 -18.90 3.57
CA LEU A 355 9.33 -17.89 2.72
C LEU A 355 9.06 -18.43 1.31
N ILE A 356 10.04 -19.07 0.69
CA ILE A 356 9.91 -19.71 -0.63
C ILE A 356 8.79 -20.76 -0.61
N ASP A 357 8.72 -21.57 0.45
CA ASP A 357 7.64 -22.54 0.65
C ASP A 357 6.25 -21.90 0.55
N LYS A 358 6.07 -20.77 1.25
CA LYS A 358 4.81 -20.01 1.27
C LYS A 358 4.53 -19.34 -0.07
N LEU A 359 5.54 -18.80 -0.75
CA LEU A 359 5.41 -18.20 -2.08
C LEU A 359 4.98 -19.24 -3.13
N ILE A 360 5.52 -20.46 -3.09
CA ILE A 360 5.10 -21.57 -3.95
C ILE A 360 3.63 -21.92 -3.69
N LYS A 361 3.19 -21.95 -2.43
CA LYS A 361 1.78 -22.19 -2.11
C LYS A 361 0.87 -21.12 -2.69
N VAL A 362 1.28 -19.85 -2.67
CA VAL A 362 0.54 -18.74 -3.31
C VAL A 362 0.39 -18.99 -4.82
N ASN A 363 1.45 -19.38 -5.53
CA ASN A 363 1.37 -19.73 -6.96
C ASN A 363 0.34 -20.83 -7.23
N VAL A 364 0.34 -21.88 -6.40
CA VAL A 364 -0.62 -22.99 -6.53
C VAL A 364 -2.05 -22.52 -6.30
N MET A 365 -2.29 -21.62 -5.33
CA MET A 365 -3.62 -21.05 -5.07
C MET A 365 -4.12 -20.21 -6.25
N ILE A 366 -3.23 -19.45 -6.90
CA ILE A 366 -3.57 -18.60 -8.04
C ILE A 366 -3.87 -19.45 -9.29
N THR A 367 -3.07 -20.48 -9.57
CA THR A 367 -3.17 -21.29 -10.79
C THR A 367 -4.21 -22.41 -10.72
N GLY A 368 -4.40 -23.04 -9.57
CA GLY A 368 -5.34 -24.17 -9.40
C GLY A 368 -6.73 -23.78 -8.90
N GLY A 369 -6.91 -22.52 -8.48
CA GLY A 369 -8.08 -22.13 -7.68
C GLY A 369 -8.15 -22.89 -6.34
N VAL A 370 -9.17 -22.60 -5.54
CA VAL A 370 -9.35 -23.25 -4.22
C VAL A 370 -9.58 -24.77 -4.37
N ASP A 371 -10.19 -25.20 -5.47
CA ASP A 371 -10.61 -26.59 -5.68
C ASP A 371 -9.46 -27.54 -6.05
N MET A 372 -8.48 -27.12 -6.85
CA MET A 372 -7.33 -27.96 -7.23
C MET A 372 -6.13 -27.81 -6.28
N TYR A 373 -6.19 -26.89 -5.32
CA TYR A 373 -5.10 -26.61 -4.40
C TYR A 373 -4.64 -27.86 -3.65
N GLU A 374 -5.57 -28.68 -3.14
CA GLU A 374 -5.21 -29.85 -2.32
C GLU A 374 -4.49 -30.94 -3.10
N GLU A 375 -4.82 -31.13 -4.38
CA GLU A 375 -4.15 -32.11 -5.24
C GLU A 375 -2.73 -31.64 -5.61
N LYS A 376 -2.60 -30.38 -6.04
CA LYS A 376 -1.29 -29.79 -6.34
C LYS A 376 -0.42 -29.74 -5.08
N GLU A 377 -0.96 -29.39 -3.92
CA GLU A 377 -0.24 -29.36 -2.65
C GLU A 377 0.34 -30.74 -2.26
N LYS A 378 -0.36 -31.85 -2.53
CA LYS A 378 0.19 -33.20 -2.30
C LYS A 378 1.44 -33.45 -3.15
N CYS A 379 1.41 -33.04 -4.42
CA CYS A 379 2.55 -33.21 -5.31
C CYS A 379 3.76 -32.36 -4.86
N ILE A 380 3.50 -31.12 -4.45
CA ILE A 380 4.49 -30.23 -3.83
C ILE A 380 5.12 -30.88 -2.58
N ASN A 381 4.29 -31.42 -1.68
CA ASN A 381 4.77 -32.06 -0.45
C ASN A 381 5.58 -33.34 -0.73
N SER A 382 5.19 -34.12 -1.74
CA SER A 382 5.96 -35.28 -2.20
C SER A 382 7.37 -34.89 -2.66
N ALA A 383 7.48 -33.84 -3.47
CA ALA A 383 8.77 -33.31 -3.92
C ALA A 383 9.64 -32.81 -2.75
N LYS A 384 9.08 -32.07 -1.80
CA LYS A 384 9.79 -31.62 -0.59
C LYS A 384 10.29 -32.78 0.26
N TYR A 385 9.45 -33.78 0.49
CA TYR A 385 9.79 -34.96 1.26
C TYR A 385 10.94 -35.74 0.61
N CYS A 386 10.87 -35.91 -0.71
CA CYS A 386 11.94 -36.53 -1.48
C CYS A 386 13.26 -35.73 -1.35
N ALA A 387 13.21 -34.41 -1.52
CA ALA A 387 14.38 -33.54 -1.36
C ALA A 387 15.01 -33.67 0.05
N PHE A 388 14.19 -33.69 1.10
CA PHE A 388 14.64 -33.88 2.49
C PHE A 388 15.38 -35.21 2.68
N HIS A 389 14.85 -36.31 2.15
CA HIS A 389 15.52 -37.62 2.19
C HIS A 389 16.87 -37.60 1.46
N ILE A 390 16.95 -36.90 0.34
CA ILE A 390 18.21 -36.71 -0.39
C ILE A 390 19.23 -35.95 0.47
N THR A 391 18.81 -34.93 1.23
CA THR A 391 19.73 -34.21 2.12
C THR A 391 20.30 -35.09 3.24
N LYS A 392 19.52 -36.09 3.70
CA LYS A 392 19.94 -37.04 4.74
C LYS A 392 20.72 -38.25 4.18
N ASN A 393 20.81 -38.41 2.87
CA ASN A 393 21.52 -39.52 2.25
C ASN A 393 23.05 -39.40 2.46
N SER A 394 23.73 -40.50 2.77
CA SER A 394 25.17 -40.54 3.02
C SER A 394 26.02 -40.09 1.82
N LEU A 395 25.51 -40.23 0.60
CA LEU A 395 26.16 -39.79 -0.63
C LEU A 395 26.10 -38.28 -0.86
N MET A 396 25.27 -37.56 -0.09
CA MET A 396 25.02 -36.11 -0.24
C MET A 396 25.23 -35.31 1.05
N SER A 397 25.48 -35.99 2.17
CA SER A 397 25.71 -35.39 3.49
C SER A 397 27.19 -35.39 3.89
N GLY A 398 27.52 -34.66 4.96
CA GLY A 398 28.90 -34.56 5.48
C GLY A 398 29.88 -33.99 4.45
N ASN A 399 30.95 -34.73 4.15
CA ASN A 399 32.01 -34.32 3.22
C ASN A 399 31.52 -34.19 1.76
N ASN A 400 30.34 -34.72 1.42
CA ASN A 400 29.77 -34.68 0.07
C ASN A 400 28.74 -33.55 -0.13
N SER A 401 28.56 -32.66 0.84
CA SER A 401 27.63 -31.52 0.78
C SER A 401 27.86 -30.60 -0.43
N ASN A 402 29.10 -30.50 -0.93
CA ASN A 402 29.43 -29.78 -2.16
C ASN A 402 28.77 -30.36 -3.41
N LYS A 403 28.53 -31.68 -3.44
CA LYS A 403 27.83 -32.35 -4.54
C LYS A 403 26.36 -31.97 -4.56
N LEU A 404 25.71 -31.98 -3.40
CA LEU A 404 24.33 -31.52 -3.22
C LEU A 404 24.18 -30.06 -3.65
N LYS A 405 25.09 -29.18 -3.19
CA LYS A 405 25.14 -27.77 -3.62
C LYS A 405 25.28 -27.66 -5.15
N SER A 406 26.19 -28.43 -5.75
CA SER A 406 26.39 -28.44 -7.21
C SER A 406 25.13 -28.83 -7.99
N TYR A 407 24.45 -29.90 -7.58
CA TYR A 407 23.20 -30.30 -8.23
C TYR A 407 22.12 -29.24 -8.09
N ARG A 408 21.94 -28.70 -6.88
CA ARG A 408 21.00 -27.62 -6.63
C ARG A 408 21.27 -26.40 -7.49
N THR A 409 22.52 -25.92 -7.57
CA THR A 409 22.89 -24.80 -8.44
C THR A 409 22.56 -25.05 -9.90
N LYS A 410 22.79 -26.28 -10.40
CA LYS A 410 22.46 -26.66 -11.79
C LYS A 410 20.95 -26.67 -12.02
N LEU A 411 20.16 -27.22 -11.09
CA LEU A 411 18.70 -27.24 -11.15
C LEU A 411 18.11 -25.83 -11.09
N THR A 412 18.56 -25.00 -10.15
CA THR A 412 18.18 -23.58 -10.07
C THR A 412 18.50 -22.84 -11.36
N SER A 413 19.69 -23.05 -11.93
CA SER A 413 20.07 -22.43 -13.20
C SER A 413 19.15 -22.86 -14.35
N ALA A 414 18.81 -24.14 -14.44
CA ALA A 414 17.91 -24.65 -15.47
C ALA A 414 16.51 -24.01 -15.37
N LEU A 415 15.94 -23.87 -14.16
CA LEU A 415 14.66 -23.19 -13.94
C LEU A 415 14.69 -21.74 -14.41
N VAL A 416 15.74 -21.01 -14.04
CA VAL A 416 15.92 -19.60 -14.36
C VAL A 416 16.02 -19.36 -15.86
N PHE A 417 16.73 -20.23 -16.58
CA PHE A 417 16.85 -20.14 -18.04
C PHE A 417 15.68 -20.81 -18.77
N LYS A 418 14.68 -21.32 -18.05
CA LYS A 418 13.56 -22.10 -18.58
C LYS A 418 14.00 -23.27 -19.47
N ASP A 419 15.13 -23.89 -19.11
CA ASP A 419 15.69 -25.05 -19.79
C ASP A 419 15.18 -26.34 -19.12
N TYR A 420 13.89 -26.62 -19.31
CA TYR A 420 13.16 -27.70 -18.63
C TYR A 420 13.71 -29.09 -18.98
N LYS A 421 14.19 -29.27 -20.22
CA LYS A 421 14.86 -30.49 -20.64
C LYS A 421 16.13 -30.73 -19.82
N ARG A 422 16.97 -29.70 -19.68
CA ARG A 422 18.18 -29.80 -18.87
C ARG A 422 17.86 -30.06 -17.39
N TYR A 423 16.79 -29.46 -16.86
CA TYR A 423 16.34 -29.76 -15.50
C TYR A 423 16.06 -31.26 -15.33
N CYS A 424 15.27 -31.84 -16.24
CA CYS A 424 14.92 -33.26 -16.23
C CYS A 424 16.15 -34.16 -16.37
N ASP A 425 17.10 -33.83 -17.25
CA ASP A 425 18.35 -34.56 -17.42
C ASP A 425 19.19 -34.55 -16.13
N ILE A 426 19.30 -33.40 -15.45
CA ILE A 426 20.00 -33.28 -14.17
C ILE A 426 19.29 -34.09 -13.08
N LEU A 427 17.96 -34.06 -13.05
CA LEU A 427 17.14 -34.79 -12.09
C LEU A 427 17.34 -36.31 -12.23
N MET A 428 17.32 -36.84 -13.46
CA MET A 428 17.62 -38.24 -13.73
C MET A 428 19.07 -38.63 -13.38
N GLN A 429 20.04 -37.76 -13.65
CA GLN A 429 21.43 -37.99 -13.23
C GLN A 429 21.55 -38.10 -11.72
N MET A 430 20.84 -37.24 -10.98
CA MET A 430 20.79 -37.31 -9.51
C MET A 430 20.13 -38.61 -9.04
N ALA A 431 18.97 -38.98 -9.60
CA ALA A 431 18.25 -40.21 -9.28
C ALA A 431 19.13 -41.46 -9.46
N ASN A 432 19.80 -41.57 -10.62
CA ASN A 432 20.71 -42.66 -10.94
C ASN A 432 21.91 -42.72 -9.98
N TYR A 433 22.49 -41.56 -9.64
CA TYR A 433 23.61 -41.50 -8.71
C TYR A 433 23.22 -41.95 -7.29
N LEU A 434 22.01 -41.62 -6.86
CA LEU A 434 21.48 -42.01 -5.55
C LEU A 434 20.85 -43.41 -5.53
N ASN A 435 20.63 -44.00 -6.70
CA ASN A 435 19.83 -45.22 -6.89
C ASN A 435 18.45 -45.10 -6.20
N MET A 436 17.75 -43.99 -6.46
CA MET A 436 16.45 -43.65 -5.88
C MET A 436 15.44 -43.34 -6.98
N GLU A 437 14.19 -43.77 -6.78
CA GLU A 437 13.06 -43.35 -7.60
C GLU A 437 12.55 -41.97 -7.14
N LEU A 438 12.18 -41.12 -8.10
CA LEU A 438 11.69 -39.76 -7.86
C LEU A 438 10.24 -39.64 -8.37
N ASP A 439 9.27 -40.23 -7.67
CA ASP A 439 7.88 -40.33 -8.13
C ASP A 439 7.25 -38.98 -8.50
N PHE A 440 7.61 -37.90 -7.80
CA PHE A 440 7.09 -36.57 -8.13
C PHE A 440 7.52 -36.09 -9.54
N ALA A 441 8.62 -36.64 -10.09
CA ALA A 441 9.19 -36.23 -11.36
C ALA A 441 8.32 -36.63 -12.56
N TYR A 442 7.47 -37.65 -12.43
CA TYR A 442 6.55 -38.05 -13.51
C TYR A 442 5.67 -36.88 -13.97
N ASN A 443 5.17 -36.06 -13.03
CA ASN A 443 4.38 -34.87 -13.37
C ASN A 443 5.18 -33.85 -14.19
N LEU A 444 6.46 -33.65 -13.84
CA LEU A 444 7.37 -32.75 -14.56
C LEU A 444 7.73 -33.27 -15.97
N PHE A 445 7.79 -34.58 -16.15
CA PHE A 445 8.07 -35.19 -17.46
C PHE A 445 6.86 -35.14 -18.39
N VAL A 446 5.64 -35.16 -17.84
CA VAL A 446 4.40 -35.04 -18.62
C VAL A 446 4.17 -33.59 -19.05
N ASP A 447 4.19 -32.66 -18.09
CA ASP A 447 4.02 -31.23 -18.36
C ASP A 447 4.79 -30.41 -17.33
N PHE A 448 5.93 -29.88 -17.74
CA PHE A 448 6.80 -29.11 -16.85
C PHE A 448 6.22 -27.72 -16.54
N GLU A 449 5.61 -27.07 -17.52
CA GLU A 449 5.12 -25.69 -17.37
C GLU A 449 3.96 -25.65 -16.38
N GLU A 450 3.03 -26.60 -16.49
CA GLU A 450 1.89 -26.71 -15.57
C GLU A 450 2.30 -27.10 -14.13
N ASN A 451 3.44 -27.78 -13.99
CA ASN A 451 3.94 -28.33 -12.72
C ASN A 451 5.23 -27.66 -12.22
N GLU A 452 5.56 -26.48 -12.73
CA GLU A 452 6.84 -25.80 -12.45
C GLU A 452 7.07 -25.58 -10.94
N ASP A 453 5.99 -25.33 -10.19
CA ASP A 453 6.00 -25.18 -8.73
C ASP A 453 6.53 -26.43 -8.00
N ILE A 454 6.33 -27.65 -8.54
CA ILE A 454 6.91 -28.90 -8.01
C ILE A 454 8.43 -28.86 -8.11
N ALA A 455 8.95 -28.37 -9.24
CA ALA A 455 10.38 -28.25 -9.46
C ALA A 455 11.01 -27.21 -8.52
N TYR A 456 10.35 -26.07 -8.28
CA TYR A 456 10.79 -25.08 -7.29
C TYR A 456 10.77 -25.64 -5.87
N ALA A 457 9.70 -26.37 -5.50
CA ALA A 457 9.56 -26.99 -4.19
C ALA A 457 10.66 -28.02 -3.91
N PHE A 458 11.00 -28.84 -4.90
CA PHE A 458 12.11 -29.79 -4.81
C PHE A 458 13.44 -29.07 -4.57
N VAL A 459 13.75 -28.04 -5.37
CA VAL A 459 15.01 -27.29 -5.26
C VAL A 459 15.13 -26.58 -3.90
N ASN A 460 14.04 -25.98 -3.41
CA ASN A 460 13.99 -25.36 -2.08
C ASN A 460 14.22 -26.40 -0.96
N GLY A 461 13.62 -27.58 -1.08
CA GLY A 461 13.77 -28.67 -0.10
C GLY A 461 15.21 -29.18 0.04
N LEU A 462 16.01 -29.11 -1.03
CA LEU A 462 17.44 -29.50 -1.00
C LEU A 462 18.30 -28.54 -0.14
N ALA A 463 17.79 -27.36 0.20
CA ALA A 463 18.48 -26.37 1.00
C ALA A 463 18.29 -26.54 2.52
N ALA A 464 17.11 -27.01 2.95
CA ALA A 464 16.67 -27.01 4.35
C ALA A 464 17.36 -28.05 5.27
N GLY A 465 18.27 -28.87 4.75
CA GLY A 465 18.87 -29.99 5.48
C GLY A 465 20.08 -29.66 6.37
N LYS A 466 20.49 -28.40 6.54
CA LYS A 466 21.76 -28.05 7.21
C LYS A 466 21.68 -27.78 8.73
N ASP A 467 20.53 -27.43 9.31
CA ASP A 467 20.49 -26.82 10.65
C ASP A 467 19.70 -27.57 11.74
N GLU A 468 19.95 -28.88 11.93
CA GLU A 468 19.59 -29.53 13.20
C GLU A 468 20.60 -29.19 14.35
N LYS A 469 21.69 -28.44 14.07
CA LYS A 469 22.72 -28.09 15.09
C LYS A 469 22.57 -26.72 15.76
N ASN A 470 21.71 -25.81 15.28
CA ASN A 470 21.62 -24.43 15.80
C ASN A 470 20.32 -24.10 16.55
N LYS A 471 19.69 -25.08 17.21
CA LYS A 471 18.52 -24.80 18.08
C LYS A 471 18.85 -24.10 19.41
N GLU A 472 20.13 -23.85 19.73
CA GLU A 472 20.52 -23.30 21.05
C GLU A 472 21.06 -21.86 21.06
N THR A 473 21.14 -21.14 19.93
CA THR A 473 21.81 -19.81 19.94
C THR A 473 21.12 -18.64 19.24
N GLU A 474 19.96 -18.82 18.59
CA GLU A 474 19.27 -17.73 17.86
C GLU A 474 18.14 -17.07 18.67
N GLY A 475 18.31 -16.99 19.98
CA GLY A 475 17.32 -16.36 20.87
C GLY A 475 17.53 -14.86 21.13
N LYS A 476 18.52 -14.18 20.55
CA LYS A 476 18.85 -12.81 21.02
C LYS A 476 19.24 -11.72 20.04
N ASN A 477 19.59 -11.95 18.79
CA ASN A 477 20.00 -10.84 17.93
C ASN A 477 19.36 -10.95 16.55
N GLU A 478 19.03 -9.79 15.97
CA GLU A 478 18.55 -9.55 14.60
C GLU A 478 17.04 -9.28 14.46
N GLU A 479 16.57 -8.28 15.22
CA GLU A 479 15.69 -7.25 14.65
C GLU A 479 16.58 -6.16 14.01
N GLU A 480 16.66 -6.14 12.68
CA GLU A 480 16.90 -4.94 11.85
C GLU A 480 16.32 -5.15 10.45
#